data_AF-A0A8F5GSF9-F1
#
_entry.id   AF-A0A8F5GSF9-F1
#
_cell.length_a   1.000
_cell.length_b   1.000
_cell.length_c   1.000
_cell.angle_alpha   90.00
_cell.angle_beta   90.00
_cell.angle_gamma   90.00
#
_symmetry.space_group_name_H-M   'P 1'
#
loop_
_entity.id
_entity.type
_entity.pdbx_description
1 polymer ?
#
loop_
_entity_poly.entity_id
_entity_poly.type
_entity_poly.pdbx_seq_one_letter_code
_entity_poly.pdbx_strand_id
1 'polypeptide(L)' 'MVKPYIRKGGREGDETYYLNIPRDIARALNIAKDDEFVLSVDTRDGEVRLCYKRLKK' A
#
# COMPACT_ATOMS: atom_id res chain seq x y z
N MET A 1 1.46 -13.88 -5.25
CA MET A 1 0.43 -12.88 -5.57
C MET A 1 -0.16 -12.36 -4.27
N VAL A 2 0.00 -11.06 -3.98
CA VAL A 2 -0.55 -10.44 -2.75
C VAL A 2 -2.03 -10.17 -2.99
N LYS A 3 -2.91 -10.67 -2.11
CA LYS A 3 -4.33 -10.29 -2.12
C LYS A 3 -4.50 -9.07 -1.23
N PRO A 4 -5.24 -8.03 -1.66
CA PRO A 4 -5.59 -6.92 -0.79
C PRO A 4 -6.30 -7.43 0.47
N TYR A 5 -5.95 -6.85 1.61
CA TYR A 5 -6.75 -7.00 2.82
C TYR A 5 -7.94 -6.05 2.70
N ILE A 6 -9.15 -6.60 2.82
CA ILE A 6 -10.40 -5.85 2.70
C ILE A 6 -10.91 -5.60 4.10
N ARG A 7 -11.01 -4.32 4.47
CA ARG A 7 -11.73 -3.89 5.67
C ARG A 7 -13.09 -3.36 5.24
N LYS A 8 -14.15 -4.10 5.57
CA LYS A 8 -15.53 -3.68 5.31
C LYS A 8 -15.94 -2.61 6.31
N GLY A 9 -16.50 -1.52 5.81
CA GLY A 9 -17.12 -0.46 6.59
C GLY A 9 -18.52 -0.85 7.08
N GLY A 10 -19.23 0.13 7.64
CA GLY A 10 -20.58 -0.08 8.17
C GLY A 10 -21.69 -0.17 7.11
N ARG A 11 -21.39 0.15 5.84
CA ARG A 11 -22.32 0.13 4.71
C ARG A 11 -21.74 -0.63 3.52
N GLU A 12 -22.61 -1.18 2.69
CA GLU A 12 -22.21 -1.82 1.43
C GLU A 12 -21.62 -0.77 0.48
N GLY A 13 -20.46 -1.06 -0.11
CA GLY A 13 -19.67 -0.11 -0.91
C GLY A 13 -18.61 0.66 -0.12
N ASP A 14 -18.69 0.73 1.21
CA ASP A 14 -17.62 1.32 2.06
C ASP A 14 -16.52 0.29 2.33
N GLU A 15 -15.84 -0.20 1.28
CA GLU A 15 -14.73 -1.13 1.44
C GLU A 15 -13.40 -0.39 1.38
N THR A 16 -12.60 -0.51 2.44
CA THR A 16 -11.22 -0.01 2.45
C THR A 16 -10.26 -1.15 2.12
N TYR A 17 -9.45 -0.96 1.09
CA TYR A 17 -8.48 -1.93 0.63
C TYR A 17 -7.08 -1.55 1.11
N TYR A 18 -6.36 -2.52 1.67
CA TYR A 18 -4.99 -2.35 2.14
C TYR A 18 -4.06 -3.36 1.48
N LEU A 19 -2.84 -2.93 1.18
CA LEU A 19 -1.77 -3.83 0.76
C LEU A 19 -0.81 -4.03 1.94
N ASN A 20 -0.60 -5.30 2.32
CA ASN A 20 0.31 -5.62 3.40
C ASN A 20 1.77 -5.41 2.95
N ILE A 21 2.56 -4.74 3.78
CA ILE A 21 4.01 -4.65 3.59
C ILE A 21 4.64 -5.87 4.28
N PRO A 22 5.33 -6.77 3.56
CA PRO A 22 5.99 -7.92 4.16
C PRO A 22 6.94 -7.53 5.31
N ARG A 23 6.94 -8.33 6.37
CA ARG A 23 7.62 -8.01 7.64
C ARG A 23 9.13 -7.86 7.49
N ASP A 24 9.73 -8.69 6.64
CA ASP A 24 11.14 -8.64 6.26
C ASP A 24 11.50 -7.33 5.55
N ILE A 25 10.68 -6.88 4.59
CA ILE A 25 10.85 -5.59 3.90
C ILE A 25 10.71 -4.43 4.88
N ALA A 26 9.67 -4.45 5.72
CA ALA A 26 9.44 -3.39 6.72
C ALA A 26 10.63 -3.28 7.69
N ARG A 27 11.21 -4.41 8.11
CA ARG A 27 12.42 -4.43 8.95
C ARG A 27 13.65 -3.94 8.22
N ALA A 28 13.91 -4.44 7.01
CA ALA A 28 15.10 -4.09 6.24
C ALA A 28 15.15 -2.60 5.89
N LEU A 29 14.00 -1.99 5.64
CA LEU A 29 13.87 -0.57 5.29
C LEU A 29 13.55 0.34 6.50
N ASN A 30 13.48 -0.22 7.72
CA ASN A 30 13.06 0.49 8.93
C ASN A 30 11.80 1.34 8.70
N ILE A 31 10.75 0.69 8.18
CA ILE A 31 9.44 1.33 7.96
C ILE A 31 8.70 1.36 9.30
N ALA A 32 8.36 2.56 9.74
CA ALA A 32 7.63 2.84 10.95
C ALA A 32 6.22 3.36 10.63
N LYS A 33 5.35 3.42 11.66
CA LYS A 33 3.94 3.80 11.47
C LYS A 33 3.73 5.28 11.14
N ASP A 34 4.70 6.09 11.49
CA ASP A 34 4.76 7.54 11.30
C ASP A 34 5.45 7.94 9.99
N ASP A 35 5.94 6.97 9.21
CA ASP A 35 6.44 7.25 7.88
C ASP A 35 5.33 7.71 6.94
N GLU A 36 5.62 8.79 6.22
CA GLU A 36 4.74 9.32 5.19
C GLU A 36 5.11 8.75 3.82
N PHE A 37 4.10 8.36 3.05
CA PHE A 37 4.26 7.86 1.69
C PHE A 37 3.32 8.61 0.74
N VAL A 38 3.82 8.93 -0.46
CA VAL A 38 2.98 9.40 -1.56
C VAL A 38 2.69 8.23 -2.48
N LEU A 39 1.40 8.00 -2.74
CA LEU A 39 0.94 7.03 -3.74
C LEU A 39 0.88 7.71 -5.11
N SER A 40 1.51 7.10 -6.10
CA SER A 40 1.30 7.41 -7.51
C SER A 40 0.83 6.17 -8.26
N VAL A 41 0.01 6.37 -9.30
CA VAL A 41 -0.45 5.32 -10.19
C VAL A 41 0.35 5.42 -11.49
N ASP A 42 0.94 4.31 -11.91
CA ASP A 42 1.65 4.17 -13.18
C ASP A 42 1.04 3.00 -13.97
N THR A 43 1.12 3.05 -15.30
CA THR A 43 0.67 1.96 -16.17
C THR A 43 1.81 1.58 -17.08
N ARG A 44 2.27 0.33 -16.99
CA ARG A 44 3.39 -0.16 -17.79
C ARG A 44 3.12 -1.57 -18.28
N ASP A 45 3.34 -1.79 -19.57
CA ASP A 45 3.11 -3.08 -20.24
C ASP A 45 1.67 -3.60 -20.07
N GLY A 46 0.70 -2.67 -20.01
CA GLY A 46 -0.72 -2.98 -19.79
C GLY A 46 -1.11 -3.27 -18.34
N GLU A 47 -0.14 -3.23 -17.41
CA GLU A 47 -0.37 -3.47 -15.98
C GLU A 47 -0.40 -2.16 -15.19
N VAL A 48 -1.41 -2.03 -14.33
CA VAL A 48 -1.49 -0.93 -13.36
C VAL A 48 -0.56 -1.19 -12.19
N ARG A 49 0.22 -0.18 -11.82
CA ARG A 49 1.19 -0.21 -10.72
C ARG A 49 0.84 0.86 -9.70
N LEU A 50 0.71 0.43 -8.45
CA LEU A 50 0.52 1.30 -7.29
C LEU A 50 1.89 1.54 -6.62
N CYS A 51 2.45 2.73 -6.82
CA CYS A 51 3.81 3.06 -6.39
C CYS A 51 3.78 3.91 -5.12
N TYR A 52 4.20 3.34 -3.99
CA TYR A 52 4.31 4.04 -2.71
C TYR A 52 5.74 4.55 -2.51
N LYS A 53 5.94 5.86 -2.59
CA LYS A 53 7.25 6.50 -2.38
C LYS A 53 7.33 7.09 -0.98
N ARG A 54 8.26 6.62 -0.15
CA ARG A 54 8.53 7.18 1.18
C ARG A 54 9.03 8.62 1.05
N LEU A 55 8.42 9.53 1.81
CA LEU A 55 8.92 10.89 1.99
C LEU A 55 10.01 10.84 3.06
N LYS A 56 11.22 11.30 2.71
CA LYS A 56 12.26 11.57 3.71
C LYS A 56 12.17 13.05 4.06
N LYS A 57 12.08 13.36 5.35
CA LYS A 57 12.35 14.71 5.85
C LYS A 57 13.85 14.98 5.83
#